data_AF-A0A4S0JEL5-F1
#
_entry.id   AF-A0A4S0JEL5-F1
#
_cell.length_a   1.000
_cell.length_b   1.000
_cell.length_c   1.000
_cell.angle_alpha   90.00
_cell.angle_beta   90.00
_cell.angle_gamma   90.00
#
_symmetry.space_group_name_H-M   'P 1'
#
loop_
_entity.id
_entity.type
_entity.pdbx_description
1 polymer ?
#
loop_
_entity_poly.entity_id
_entity_poly.type
_entity_poly.pdbx_seq_one_letter_code
_entity_poly.pdbx_strand_id
1 'polypeptide(L)'
;FGDALTRIHNPKDPIDVAVEGAAWRRLAYDEFLAGQVSLALVRARIRRLSGRPLVGDGRIVEKLRAALPYKLTPSQEFALGEINADLADPERMLRLLQGDVGSGKTVVALLAMGRAVEAGGQAALMAPTEILARQHLATI
;
A
#
# COMPACT_ATOMS: atom_id res chain seq x y z
N PHE A 1 -17.24 3.77 -26.91
CA PHE A 1 -17.45 5.12 -26.37
C PHE A 1 -18.51 5.93 -27.12
N GLY A 2 -18.25 6.49 -28.31
CA GLY A 2 -19.15 7.45 -28.99
C GLY A 2 -20.61 7.00 -29.12
N ASP A 3 -20.85 5.82 -29.70
CA ASP A 3 -22.22 5.30 -29.87
C ASP A 3 -22.96 5.10 -28.54
N ALA A 4 -22.27 4.60 -27.52
CA ALA A 4 -22.84 4.39 -26.18
C ALA A 4 -23.16 5.74 -25.50
N LEU A 5 -22.29 6.74 -25.68
CA LEU A 5 -22.52 8.09 -25.18
C LEU A 5 -23.76 8.71 -25.84
N THR A 6 -23.84 8.67 -27.17
CA THR A 6 -25.00 9.15 -27.91
C THR A 6 -26.28 8.41 -27.50
N ARG A 7 -26.19 7.10 -27.28
CA ARG A 7 -27.34 6.25 -26.91
C ARG A 7 -27.91 6.59 -25.53
N ILE A 8 -27.06 6.91 -24.55
CA ILE A 8 -27.53 7.34 -23.22
C ILE A 8 -28.12 8.76 -23.25
N HIS A 9 -27.55 9.65 -24.07
CA HIS A 9 -28.06 11.03 -24.20
C HIS A 9 -29.34 11.12 -25.05
N ASN A 10 -29.53 10.19 -26.00
CA ASN A 10 -30.72 10.08 -26.84
C ASN A 10 -31.29 8.65 -26.78
N PRO A 11 -31.88 8.24 -25.64
CA PRO A 11 -32.39 6.90 -25.46
C PRO A 11 -33.61 6.64 -26.34
N LYS A 12 -33.70 5.45 -26.93
CA LYS A 12 -34.89 5.01 -27.69
C LYS A 12 -35.74 4.03 -26.90
N ASP A 13 -35.17 3.38 -25.90
CA ASP A 13 -35.82 2.41 -25.03
C ASP A 13 -35.38 2.63 -23.58
N PRO A 14 -36.24 2.40 -22.56
CA PRO A 14 -35.85 2.48 -21.16
C PRO A 14 -34.58 1.70 -20.79
N ILE A 15 -34.27 0.60 -21.47
CA ILE A 15 -33.05 -0.19 -21.21
C ILE A 15 -31.76 0.58 -21.55
N ASP A 16 -31.81 1.63 -22.37
CA ASP A 16 -30.64 2.37 -22.82
C ASP A 16 -29.97 3.18 -21.70
N VAL A 17 -30.76 3.61 -20.71
CA VAL A 17 -30.30 4.36 -19.53
C VAL A 17 -30.21 3.50 -18.27
N ALA A 18 -30.65 2.25 -18.34
CA ALA A 18 -30.53 1.31 -17.23
C ALA A 18 -29.06 0.99 -16.97
N VAL A 19 -28.70 0.75 -15.70
CA VAL A 19 -27.31 0.42 -15.31
C VAL A 19 -26.87 -0.90 -15.94
N GLU A 20 -27.81 -1.82 -16.13
CA GLU A 20 -27.65 -3.10 -16.80
C GLU A 20 -27.65 -2.97 -18.33
N GLY A 21 -28.00 -1.79 -18.85
CA GLY A 21 -28.00 -1.45 -20.26
C GLY A 21 -26.61 -1.59 -20.89
N ALA A 22 -26.57 -1.99 -22.16
CA ALA A 22 -25.30 -2.20 -22.87
C ALA A 22 -24.50 -0.88 -23.03
N ALA A 23 -25.20 0.23 -23.28
CA ALA A 23 -24.58 1.55 -23.39
C ALA A 23 -23.96 1.99 -22.06
N TRP A 24 -24.68 1.80 -20.94
CA TRP A 24 -24.20 2.16 -19.60
C TRP A 24 -23.00 1.31 -19.18
N ARG A 25 -23.10 -0.01 -19.32
CA ARG A 25 -21.97 -0.93 -19.07
C ARG A 25 -20.75 -0.60 -19.91
N ARG A 26 -20.94 -0.20 -21.16
CA ARG A 26 -19.83 0.19 -22.03
C ARG A 26 -19.11 1.43 -21.52
N LEU A 27 -19.84 2.48 -21.14
CA LEU A 27 -19.21 3.69 -20.59
C LEU A 27 -18.52 3.42 -19.26
N ALA A 28 -19.18 2.67 -18.35
CA ALA A 28 -18.59 2.27 -17.08
C ALA A 28 -17.31 1.44 -17.26
N TYR A 29 -17.29 0.53 -18.25
CA TYR A 29 -16.09 -0.22 -18.61
C TYR A 29 -15.00 0.68 -19.17
N ASP A 30 -15.33 1.59 -20.11
CA ASP A 30 -14.36 2.50 -20.70
C ASP A 30 -13.71 3.38 -19.58
N GLU A 31 -14.49 3.86 -18.61
CA GLU A 31 -13.99 4.61 -17.45
C GLU A 31 -13.11 3.76 -16.52
N PHE A 32 -13.58 2.56 -16.15
CA PHE A 32 -12.81 1.65 -15.30
C PHE A 32 -11.48 1.26 -15.96
N LEU A 33 -11.50 0.91 -17.25
CA LEU A 33 -10.31 0.57 -18.01
C LEU A 33 -9.34 1.75 -18.07
N ALA A 34 -9.82 2.96 -18.35
CA ALA A 34 -8.98 4.16 -18.33
C ALA A 34 -8.31 4.36 -16.96
N GLY A 35 -9.04 4.13 -15.87
CA GLY A 35 -8.49 4.14 -14.51
C GLY A 35 -7.41 3.07 -14.29
N GLN A 36 -7.66 1.83 -14.71
CA GLN A 36 -6.69 0.74 -14.58
C GLN A 36 -5.42 0.98 -15.40
N VAL A 37 -5.55 1.47 -16.64
CA VAL A 37 -4.41 1.83 -17.49
C VAL A 37 -3.60 2.95 -16.84
N SER A 38 -4.26 3.98 -16.32
CA SER A 38 -3.59 5.08 -15.61
C SER A 38 -2.82 4.59 -14.39
N LEU A 39 -3.42 3.73 -13.57
CA LEU A 39 -2.76 3.13 -12.40
C LEU A 39 -1.58 2.24 -12.80
N ALA A 40 -1.73 1.44 -13.86
CA ALA A 40 -0.66 0.59 -14.39
C ALA A 40 0.54 1.41 -14.87
N LEU A 41 0.30 2.52 -15.57
CA LEU A 41 1.36 3.44 -16.01
C LEU A 41 2.09 4.09 -14.83
N VAL A 42 1.37 4.52 -13.80
CA VAL A 42 1.97 5.05 -12.57
C VAL A 42 2.82 4.00 -11.87
N ARG A 43 2.31 2.78 -11.69
CA ARG A 43 3.07 1.67 -11.07
C ARG A 43 4.33 1.32 -11.86
N ALA A 44 4.22 1.21 -13.19
CA ALA A 44 5.36 0.94 -14.06
C ALA A 44 6.44 2.03 -13.95
N ARG A 45 6.03 3.29 -13.83
CA ARG A 45 6.95 4.42 -13.63
C ARG A 45 7.66 4.36 -12.27
N ILE A 46 6.93 4.05 -11.19
CA ILE A 46 7.50 3.95 -9.84
C ILE A 46 8.49 2.79 -9.76
N ARG A 47 8.15 1.60 -10.31
CA ARG A 47 9.02 0.42 -10.29
C ARG A 47 10.33 0.60 -11.05
N ARG A 48 10.33 1.40 -12.13
CA ARG A 48 11.57 1.72 -12.87
C ARG A 48 12.62 2.45 -12.05
N LEU A 49 12.24 3.06 -10.92
CA LEU A 49 13.21 3.70 -10.04
C LEU A 49 13.94 2.62 -9.26
N SER A 50 15.25 2.48 -9.49
CA SER A 50 16.08 1.55 -8.74
C SER A 50 15.99 1.81 -7.23
N GLY A 51 15.79 0.74 -6.47
CA GLY A 51 15.93 0.71 -5.03
C GLY A 51 17.35 0.34 -4.63
N ARG A 52 17.57 0.27 -3.31
CA ARG A 52 18.74 -0.35 -2.71
C ARG A 52 18.21 -1.44 -1.78
N PRO A 53 18.61 -2.71 -1.95
CA PRO A 53 18.27 -3.77 -1.02
C PRO A 53 18.65 -3.41 0.41
N LEU A 54 17.70 -3.53 1.33
CA LEU A 54 17.86 -3.31 2.76
C LEU A 54 17.87 -4.65 3.49
N VAL A 55 19.02 -5.33 3.39
CA VAL A 55 19.27 -6.60 4.08
C VAL A 55 20.11 -6.31 5.32
N GLY A 56 19.49 -6.40 6.49
CA GLY A 56 20.18 -6.35 7.78
C GLY A 56 20.60 -7.73 8.31
N ASP A 57 21.29 -7.73 9.43
CA ASP A 57 21.83 -8.93 10.11
C ASP A 57 21.02 -9.40 11.32
N GLY A 58 19.88 -8.77 11.60
CA GLY A 58 18.96 -9.06 12.70
C GLY A 58 19.33 -8.43 14.05
N ARG A 59 20.51 -7.81 14.21
CA ARG A 59 20.95 -7.30 15.53
C ARG A 59 20.04 -6.24 16.15
N ILE A 60 19.43 -5.37 15.34
CA ILE A 60 18.50 -4.34 15.81
C ILE A 60 17.10 -4.92 15.91
N VAL A 61 16.66 -5.66 14.89
CA VAL A 61 15.31 -6.22 14.84
C VAL A 61 15.07 -7.19 16.00
N GLU A 62 16.03 -8.06 16.32
CA GLU A 62 15.91 -9.00 17.44
C GLU A 62 15.92 -8.29 18.80
N LYS A 63 16.69 -7.21 18.95
CA LYS A 63 16.63 -6.38 20.16
C LYS A 63 15.27 -5.72 20.35
N LEU A 64 14.68 -5.20 19.27
CA LEU A 64 13.34 -4.62 19.30
C LEU A 64 12.31 -5.69 19.67
N ARG A 65 12.37 -6.87 19.05
CA ARG A 65 11.49 -8.01 19.38
C ARG A 65 11.58 -8.42 20.84
N ALA A 66 12.80 -8.53 21.37
CA ALA A 66 13.04 -8.89 22.76
C ALA A 66 12.57 -7.84 23.77
N ALA A 67 12.49 -6.56 23.37
CA ALA A 67 12.00 -5.47 24.21
C ALA A 67 10.47 -5.40 24.28
N LEU A 68 9.75 -6.09 23.39
CA LEU A 68 8.29 -6.08 23.39
C LEU A 68 7.75 -6.89 24.59
N PRO A 69 6.78 -6.37 25.34
CA PRO A 69 6.16 -7.09 26.46
C PRO A 69 5.17 -8.19 26.00
N TYR A 70 5.12 -8.48 24.71
CA TYR A 70 4.22 -9.44 24.06
C TYR A 70 4.90 -10.06 22.84
N LYS A 71 4.34 -11.16 22.36
CA LYS A 71 4.75 -11.78 21.09
C LYS A 71 3.94 -11.21 19.94
N LEU A 72 4.55 -11.14 18.76
CA LEU A 72 3.83 -10.76 17.55
C LEU A 72 2.77 -11.80 17.21
N THR A 73 1.65 -11.35 16.66
CA THR A 73 0.61 -12.24 16.16
C THR A 73 1.05 -12.89 14.84
N PRO A 74 0.46 -14.04 14.45
CA PRO A 74 0.78 -14.67 13.17
C PRO A 74 0.61 -13.73 11.96
N SER A 75 -0.41 -12.86 11.99
CA SER A 75 -0.64 -11.88 10.91
C SER A 75 0.42 -10.79 10.88
N GLN A 76 0.95 -10.37 12.05
CA GLN A 76 2.06 -9.42 12.11
C GLN A 76 3.36 -10.03 11.60
N GLU A 77 3.64 -11.29 11.96
CA GLU A 77 4.79 -12.03 11.44
C GLU A 77 4.72 -12.23 9.92
N PHE A 78 3.54 -12.58 9.41
CA PHE A 78 3.28 -12.69 7.98
C PHE A 78 3.55 -11.36 7.26
N ALA A 79 2.97 -10.25 7.76
CA ALA A 79 3.16 -8.92 7.18
C ALA A 79 4.64 -8.49 7.20
N LEU A 80 5.37 -8.80 8.28
CA LEU A 80 6.80 -8.54 8.35
C LEU A 80 7.61 -9.39 7.37
N GLY A 81 7.24 -10.65 7.17
CA GLY A 81 7.86 -11.51 6.16
C GLY A 81 7.73 -10.92 4.76
N GLU A 82 6.54 -10.47 4.38
CA GLU A 82 6.30 -9.81 3.10
C GLU A 82 7.04 -8.48 2.97
N ILE A 83 7.03 -7.64 4.01
CA ILE A 83 7.78 -6.38 4.03
C ILE A 83 9.28 -6.64 3.88
N ASN A 84 9.84 -7.63 4.61
CA ASN A 84 11.25 -7.96 4.55
C ASN A 84 11.66 -8.50 3.17
N ALA A 85 10.79 -9.27 2.52
CA ALA A 85 11.00 -9.72 1.15
C ALA A 85 11.07 -8.52 0.18
N ASP A 86 10.10 -7.61 0.26
CA ASP A 86 10.07 -6.41 -0.59
C ASP A 86 11.27 -5.47 -0.32
N LEU A 87 11.70 -5.34 0.95
CA LEU A 87 12.86 -4.53 1.32
C LEU A 87 14.18 -5.13 0.83
N ALA A 88 14.26 -6.44 0.65
CA ALA A 88 15.44 -7.13 0.13
C ALA A 88 15.52 -7.09 -1.40
N ASP A 89 14.43 -6.73 -2.08
CA ASP A 89 14.37 -6.63 -3.54
C ASP A 89 15.17 -5.41 -4.06
N PRO A 90 15.82 -5.50 -5.24
CA PRO A 90 16.42 -4.34 -5.90
C PRO A 90 15.39 -3.27 -6.33
N GLU A 91 14.11 -3.59 -6.48
CA GLU A 91 13.04 -2.63 -6.73
C GLU A 91 12.62 -1.89 -5.44
N ARG A 92 12.12 -0.66 -5.57
CA ARG A 92 11.60 0.09 -4.42
C ARG A 92 10.31 -0.55 -3.88
N MET A 93 10.29 -0.86 -2.59
CA MET A 93 9.05 -1.27 -1.91
C MET A 93 8.00 -0.14 -1.93
N LEU A 94 6.80 -0.46 -2.41
CA LEU A 94 5.59 0.36 -2.28
C LEU A 94 4.46 -0.53 -1.77
N ARG A 95 4.21 -0.51 -0.45
CA ARG A 95 3.26 -1.38 0.22
C ARG A 95 2.29 -0.60 1.10
N LEU A 96 1.03 -1.03 1.11
CA LEU A 96 0.02 -0.58 2.05
C LEU A 96 -0.15 -1.64 3.14
N LEU A 97 0.23 -1.30 4.38
CA LEU A 97 -0.08 -2.12 5.54
C LEU A 97 -1.47 -1.74 6.08
N GLN A 98 -2.45 -2.62 5.90
CA GLN A 98 -3.83 -2.39 6.32
C GLN A 98 -4.21 -3.30 7.49
N GLY A 99 -4.99 -2.76 8.42
CA GLY A 99 -5.52 -3.49 9.57
C GLY A 99 -6.32 -2.56 10.47
N ASP A 100 -7.17 -3.12 11.32
CA ASP A 100 -8.06 -2.34 12.20
C ASP A 100 -7.29 -1.52 13.23
N VAL A 101 -7.97 -0.56 13.87
CA VAL A 101 -7.40 0.17 15.01
C VAL A 101 -7.06 -0.83 16.11
N GLY A 102 -5.85 -0.75 16.66
CA GLY A 102 -5.37 -1.69 17.68
C GLY A 102 -4.70 -2.98 17.17
N SER A 103 -4.71 -3.25 15.86
CA SER A 103 -4.06 -4.45 15.27
C SER A 103 -2.52 -4.48 15.32
N GLY A 104 -1.89 -3.44 15.88
CA GLY A 104 -0.42 -3.37 16.02
C GLY A 104 0.33 -2.99 14.74
N LYS A 105 -0.27 -2.25 13.81
CA LYS A 105 0.42 -1.72 12.62
C LYS A 105 1.71 -0.96 12.96
N THR A 106 1.71 -0.25 14.10
CA THR A 106 2.87 0.52 14.58
C THR A 106 4.08 -0.37 14.89
N VAL A 107 3.88 -1.56 15.48
CA VAL A 107 5.01 -2.46 15.78
C VAL A 107 5.60 -3.07 14.52
N VAL A 108 4.75 -3.38 13.52
CA VAL A 108 5.22 -3.83 12.20
C VAL A 108 6.04 -2.74 11.51
N ALA A 109 5.57 -1.48 11.56
CA ALA A 109 6.31 -0.34 11.02
C ALA A 109 7.65 -0.14 11.76
N LEU A 110 7.66 -0.22 13.09
CA LEU A 110 8.87 -0.09 13.90
C LEU A 110 9.93 -1.12 13.53
N LEU A 111 9.55 -2.39 13.37
CA LEU A 111 10.48 -3.45 13.01
C LEU A 111 11.01 -3.29 11.57
N ALA A 112 10.16 -2.84 10.63
CA ALA A 112 10.59 -2.50 9.27
C ALA A 112 11.58 -1.33 9.25
N MET A 113 11.34 -0.28 10.05
CA MET A 113 12.28 0.83 10.23
C MET A 113 13.60 0.37 10.85
N GLY A 114 13.53 -0.52 11.84
CA GLY A 114 14.71 -1.16 12.45
C GLY A 114 15.56 -1.90 11.41
N ARG A 115 14.92 -2.63 10.50
CA ARG A 115 15.60 -3.32 9.38
C ARG A 115 16.31 -2.35 8.44
N ALA A 116 15.68 -1.22 8.11
CA ALA A 116 16.29 -0.19 7.27
C ALA A 116 17.53 0.45 7.93
N VAL A 117 17.45 0.74 9.23
CA VAL A 117 18.60 1.26 10.01
C VAL A 117 19.72 0.23 10.10
N GLU A 118 19.37 -1.05 10.31
CA GLU A 118 20.31 -2.16 10.38
C GLU A 118 21.10 -2.36 9.08
N ALA A 119 20.46 -2.11 7.93
CA ALA A 119 21.10 -2.12 6.61
C ALA A 119 21.96 -0.86 6.31
N GLY A 120 22.16 0.02 7.30
CA GLY A 120 22.92 1.27 7.18
C GLY A 120 22.14 2.41 6.52
N GLY A 121 20.82 2.28 6.42
CA GLY A 121 19.92 3.33 5.98
C GLY A 121 19.42 4.21 7.13
N GLN A 122 18.50 5.11 6.80
CA GLN A 122 17.71 5.86 7.76
C GLN A 122 16.23 5.57 7.53
N ALA A 123 15.43 5.68 8.59
CA ALA A 123 14.00 5.54 8.53
C ALA A 123 13.32 6.81 9.02
N ALA A 124 12.18 7.16 8.41
CA ALA A 124 11.35 8.28 8.81
C ALA A 124 9.90 7.81 8.92
N LEU A 125 9.26 8.10 10.05
CA LEU A 125 7.83 7.90 10.25
C LEU A 125 7.12 9.24 10.09
N MET A 126 6.20 9.33 9.12
CA MET A 126 5.38 10.52 8.90
C MET A 126 4.00 10.33 9.53
N ALA A 127 3.49 11.38 10.16
CA ALA A 127 2.15 11.44 10.73
C ALA A 127 1.43 12.70 10.22
N PRO A 128 0.09 12.66 10.06
CA PRO A 128 -0.64 13.79 9.46
C PRO A 128 -0.80 14.98 10.42
N THR A 129 -0.56 14.80 11.72
CA THR A 129 -0.62 15.87 12.73
C THR A 129 0.50 15.73 13.75
N GLU A 130 0.88 16.85 14.36
CA GLU A 130 1.88 16.90 15.44
C GLU A 130 1.49 16.01 16.63
N ILE A 131 0.21 15.98 16.99
CA ILE A 131 -0.29 15.17 18.10
C ILE A 131 -0.02 13.68 17.85
N LEU A 132 -0.32 13.18 16.65
CA LEU A 132 -0.02 11.79 16.29
C LEU A 132 1.50 11.53 16.23
N ALA A 133 2.29 12.48 15.73
CA ALA A 133 3.74 12.36 15.72
C ALA A 133 4.31 12.20 17.15
N ARG A 134 3.83 13.00 18.11
CA ARG A 134 4.21 12.91 19.53
C ARG A 134 3.77 11.58 20.15
N GLN A 135 2.58 11.09 19.81
CA GLN A 135 2.11 9.77 20.28
C GLN A 135 2.99 8.64 19.74
N HIS A 136 3.38 8.70 18.47
CA HIS A 136 4.34 7.74 17.92
C HIS A 136 5.69 7.82 18.63
N LEU A 137 6.24 9.02 18.85
CA LEU A 137 7.50 9.22 19.56
C LEU A 137 7.47 8.73 21.02
N ALA A 138 6.31 8.80 21.69
CA ALA A 138 6.16 8.29 23.04
C ALA A 138 6.08 6.75 23.12
N THR A 139 5.81 6.08 21.99
CA THR A 139 5.57 4.63 21.92
C THR A 139 6.63 3.85 21.12
N ILE A 140 7.48 4.55 20.36
CA ILE A 140 8.61 4.04 19.57
C ILE A 140 9.91 4.53 20.19
#